data_AF-A0A3C0NCM3-F1
#
_entry.id   AF-A0A3C0NCM3-F1
#
_cell.length_a   1.000
_cell.length_b   1.000
_cell.length_c   1.000
_cell.angle_alpha   90.00
_cell.angle_beta   90.00
_cell.angle_gamma   90.00
#
_symmetry.space_group_name_H-M   'P 1'
#
loop_
_entity.id
_entity.type
_entity.pdbx_description
1 polymer ?
#
loop_
_entity_poly.entity_id
_entity_poly.type
_entity_poly.pdbx_seq_one_letter_code
_entity_poly.pdbx_strand_id
1 'polypeptide(L)'
;CVDYVLDLQKEPLPFPDKSVEYVHSSHFLEHLDYPVKVFQEISRVCIENAQLEFWTPYTWSNSAFIYGHKQFFNEDHYLHMCVWNSSFWEPALKARWLLKEINYIIDSDVLIELHKNKIPLDFALKYYKGIVREFGVFIEVHHNYTGEELQPIKTFAVERSAKRYPVKIPSDANVNSSDLNNAFKWFSSWEVGQQLFPLPPTPPEELPSELQPNQAEVEGLQSQLQYTQAQLQQAQAVIAAMQKTKFWKLREAWLKFKKVIGKS
;
A
#
# COMPACT_ATOMS: atom_id res chain seq x y z
N CYS A 1 13.87 -31.27 -4.85
CA CYS A 1 14.35 -31.76 -3.54
C CYS A 1 14.21 -30.62 -2.54
N VAL A 2 14.09 -30.95 -1.26
CA VAL A 2 14.05 -29.97 -0.16
C VAL A 2 15.07 -30.45 0.86
N ASP A 3 15.98 -29.57 1.28
CA ASP A 3 17.05 -29.92 2.22
C ASP A 3 16.61 -29.67 3.67
N TYR A 4 15.81 -28.63 3.91
CA TYR A 4 15.33 -28.23 5.23
C TYR A 4 13.83 -27.92 5.21
N VAL A 5 13.13 -28.29 6.29
CA VAL A 5 11.73 -27.94 6.54
C VAL A 5 11.67 -27.20 7.88
N LEU A 6 11.31 -25.92 7.85
CA LEU A 6 11.44 -25.00 8.99
C LEU A 6 10.25 -24.03 9.04
N ASP A 7 9.87 -23.60 10.24
CA ASP A 7 9.01 -22.45 10.48
C ASP A 7 9.86 -21.19 10.69
N LEU A 8 10.16 -20.46 9.61
CA LEU A 8 11.02 -19.26 9.64
C LEU A 8 10.47 -18.10 10.51
N GLN A 9 9.24 -18.19 11.01
CA GLN A 9 8.71 -17.20 11.97
C GLN A 9 9.12 -17.51 13.41
N LYS A 10 9.56 -18.74 13.67
CA LYS A 10 9.89 -19.24 15.02
C LYS A 10 11.32 -19.74 15.12
N GLU A 11 11.86 -20.28 14.03
CA GLU A 11 13.15 -20.95 13.97
C GLU A 11 14.16 -20.10 13.19
N PRO A 12 15.42 -20.03 13.65
CA PRO A 12 16.49 -19.37 12.90
C PRO A 12 16.84 -20.14 11.62
N LEU A 13 17.50 -19.46 10.68
CA LEU A 13 18.04 -20.15 9.50
C LEU A 13 19.17 -21.10 9.92
N PRO A 14 19.22 -22.35 9.40
CA PRO A 14 20.15 -23.40 9.82
C PRO A 14 21.55 -23.20 9.21
N PHE A 15 21.92 -21.96 8.94
CA PHE A 15 23.19 -21.59 8.34
C PHE A 15 24.05 -20.82 9.34
N PRO A 16 25.37 -21.03 9.34
CA PRO A 16 26.29 -20.22 10.12
C PRO A 16 26.19 -18.74 9.77
N ASP A 17 26.58 -17.88 10.71
CA ASP A 17 26.73 -16.45 10.46
C ASP A 17 27.69 -16.23 9.28
N LYS A 18 27.36 -15.29 8.40
CA LYS A 18 28.20 -14.88 7.25
C LYS A 18 28.68 -16.06 6.40
N SER A 19 27.74 -16.90 5.95
CA SER A 19 28.01 -18.07 5.12
C SER A 19 27.24 -18.10 3.79
N VAL A 20 26.26 -17.21 3.61
CA VAL A 20 25.34 -17.20 2.46
C VAL A 20 25.66 -16.03 1.53
N GLU A 21 25.94 -16.33 0.27
CA GLU A 21 26.23 -15.33 -0.78
C GLU A 21 24.99 -14.80 -1.50
N TYR A 22 23.92 -15.60 -1.55
CA TYR A 22 22.71 -15.28 -2.31
C TYR A 22 21.46 -15.81 -1.61
N VAL A 23 20.43 -14.97 -1.52
CA VAL A 23 19.12 -15.32 -0.97
C VAL A 23 18.06 -15.01 -1.99
N HIS A 24 17.27 -16.02 -2.34
CA HIS A 24 16.11 -15.89 -3.20
C HIS A 24 14.83 -16.15 -2.42
N SER A 25 13.83 -15.30 -2.60
CA SER A 25 12.48 -15.52 -2.10
C SER A 25 11.47 -15.19 -3.20
N SER A 26 10.52 -16.06 -3.44
CA SER A 26 9.46 -15.86 -4.43
C SER A 26 8.12 -16.26 -3.86
N HIS A 27 7.21 -15.30 -3.75
CA HIS A 27 5.86 -15.48 -3.23
C HIS A 27 5.84 -16.16 -1.84
N PHE A 28 6.55 -15.55 -0.90
CA PHE A 28 6.72 -16.06 0.46
C PHE A 28 6.61 -14.96 1.50
N LEU A 29 7.28 -13.82 1.29
CA LEU A 29 7.32 -12.73 2.26
C LEU A 29 5.93 -12.18 2.58
N GLU A 30 5.01 -12.18 1.62
CA GLU A 30 3.63 -11.73 1.78
C GLU A 30 2.79 -12.62 2.71
N HIS A 31 3.26 -13.84 2.98
CA HIS A 31 2.58 -14.79 3.88
C HIS A 31 3.04 -14.66 5.34
N LEU A 32 4.07 -13.86 5.61
CA LEU A 32 4.62 -13.65 6.94
C LEU A 32 3.74 -12.72 7.78
N ASP A 33 3.62 -13.02 9.07
CA ASP A 33 2.95 -12.14 10.04
C ASP A 33 3.84 -10.95 10.40
N TYR A 34 5.15 -11.19 10.56
CA TYR A 34 6.13 -10.18 10.92
C TYR A 34 7.50 -10.44 10.25
N PRO A 35 7.78 -9.83 9.08
CA PRO A 35 8.93 -10.19 8.26
C PRO A 35 10.28 -9.76 8.83
N VAL A 36 10.30 -8.81 9.77
CA VAL A 36 11.56 -8.23 10.29
C VAL A 36 12.46 -9.30 10.92
N LYS A 37 11.91 -10.31 11.61
CA LYS A 37 12.72 -11.41 12.17
C LYS A 37 13.42 -12.23 11.09
N VAL A 38 12.72 -12.50 9.99
CA VAL A 38 13.30 -13.21 8.85
C VAL A 38 14.38 -12.34 8.20
N PHE A 39 14.17 -11.03 8.08
CA PHE A 39 15.19 -10.11 7.56
C PHE A 39 16.43 -10.03 8.46
N GLN A 40 16.27 -10.09 9.78
CA GLN A 40 17.39 -10.20 10.72
C GLN A 40 18.21 -11.47 10.52
N GLU A 41 17.52 -12.60 10.34
CA GLU A 41 18.18 -13.88 10.09
C GLU A 41 18.87 -13.91 8.72
N ILE A 42 18.26 -13.31 7.69
CA ILE A 42 18.90 -13.11 6.38
C ILE A 42 20.19 -12.30 6.56
N SER A 43 20.14 -11.15 7.23
CA SER A 43 21.34 -10.35 7.51
C SER A 43 22.41 -11.14 8.27
N ARG A 44 22.02 -11.95 9.27
CA ARG A 44 22.96 -12.77 10.06
C ARG A 44 23.73 -13.76 9.19
N VAL A 45 23.02 -14.50 8.33
CA VAL A 45 23.64 -15.55 7.52
C VAL A 45 24.36 -15.01 6.29
N CYS A 46 23.99 -13.82 5.80
CA CYS A 46 24.60 -13.23 4.62
C CYS A 46 26.05 -12.78 4.84
N ILE A 47 26.92 -13.07 3.86
CA ILE A 47 28.27 -12.47 3.78
C ILE A 47 28.21 -10.98 3.42
N GLU A 48 29.36 -10.30 3.48
CA GLU A 48 29.52 -8.98 2.90
C GLU A 48 29.26 -9.03 1.38
N ASN A 49 28.50 -8.07 0.86
CA ASN A 49 28.05 -7.95 -0.53
C ASN A 49 27.12 -9.09 -0.99
N ALA A 50 26.51 -9.84 -0.04
CA ALA A 50 25.54 -10.87 -0.40
C ALA A 50 24.35 -10.27 -1.15
N GLN A 51 23.84 -11.01 -2.13
CA GLN A 51 22.79 -10.55 -3.01
C GLN A 51 21.44 -11.13 -2.57
N LEU A 52 20.43 -10.27 -2.44
CA LEU A 52 19.05 -10.67 -2.15
C LEU A 52 18.18 -10.40 -3.37
N GLU A 53 17.34 -11.37 -3.71
CA GLU A 53 16.36 -11.28 -4.79
C GLU A 53 15.00 -11.70 -4.25
N PHE A 54 14.10 -10.72 -4.08
CA PHE A 54 12.75 -10.99 -3.57
C PHE A 54 11.70 -10.65 -4.62
N TRP A 55 10.82 -11.63 -4.88
CA TRP A 55 9.66 -11.48 -5.75
C TRP A 55 8.39 -11.61 -4.94
N THR A 56 7.53 -10.60 -5.05
CA THR A 56 6.22 -10.57 -4.38
C THR A 56 5.15 -10.02 -5.32
N PRO A 57 3.87 -10.42 -5.12
CA PRO A 57 2.75 -9.72 -5.73
C PRO A 57 2.82 -8.23 -5.42
N TYR A 58 2.55 -7.40 -6.42
CA TYR A 58 2.57 -5.95 -6.23
C TYR A 58 1.25 -5.47 -5.62
N THR A 59 1.27 -4.67 -4.55
CA THR A 59 0.07 -4.25 -3.79
C THR A 59 -1.05 -3.70 -4.65
N TRP A 60 -0.73 -3.06 -5.78
CA TRP A 60 -1.74 -2.47 -6.66
C TRP A 60 -2.29 -3.44 -7.72
N SER A 61 -1.92 -4.73 -7.64
CA SER A 61 -2.48 -5.83 -8.42
C SER A 61 -3.61 -6.54 -7.67
N ASN A 62 -4.61 -7.05 -8.41
CA ASN A 62 -5.63 -7.91 -7.84
C ASN A 62 -5.03 -9.19 -7.23
N SER A 63 -3.93 -9.71 -7.79
CA SER A 63 -3.24 -10.91 -7.28
C SER A 63 -2.66 -10.72 -5.89
N ALA A 64 -2.43 -9.47 -5.44
CA ALA A 64 -1.94 -9.21 -4.10
C ALA A 64 -2.99 -9.52 -3.03
N PHE A 65 -4.29 -9.47 -3.35
CA PHE A 65 -5.39 -9.59 -2.37
C PHE A 65 -6.03 -10.98 -2.31
N ILE A 66 -5.31 -12.03 -2.73
CA ILE A 66 -5.80 -13.40 -2.66
C ILE A 66 -5.63 -14.00 -1.26
N TYR A 67 -6.30 -15.12 -1.01
CA TYR A 67 -6.26 -15.81 0.28
C TYR A 67 -4.85 -16.20 0.70
N GLY A 68 -4.54 -16.00 1.98
CA GLY A 68 -3.26 -16.35 2.58
C GLY A 68 -2.22 -15.23 2.56
N HIS A 69 -2.43 -14.15 1.79
CA HIS A 69 -1.57 -12.97 1.84
C HIS A 69 -1.91 -12.13 3.08
N LYS A 70 -0.89 -11.80 3.85
CA LYS A 70 -0.97 -11.02 5.10
C LYS A 70 -0.31 -9.66 4.98
N GLN A 71 0.69 -9.55 4.12
CA GLN A 71 1.36 -8.31 3.77
C GLN A 71 1.12 -7.98 2.29
N PHE A 72 1.13 -6.70 1.95
CA PHE A 72 0.98 -6.23 0.58
C PHE A 72 2.15 -5.30 0.26
N PHE A 73 3.11 -5.81 -0.52
CA PHE A 73 4.35 -5.11 -0.81
C PHE A 73 4.27 -4.18 -2.03
N ASN A 74 4.81 -2.98 -1.85
CA ASN A 74 5.12 -2.02 -2.89
C ASN A 74 6.54 -1.45 -2.67
N GLU A 75 6.97 -0.51 -3.50
CA GLU A 75 8.30 0.09 -3.43
C GLU A 75 8.59 0.74 -2.08
N ASP A 76 7.60 1.40 -1.48
CA ASP A 76 7.79 2.18 -0.25
C ASP A 76 8.25 1.31 0.91
N HIS A 77 7.85 0.04 0.96
CA HIS A 77 8.33 -0.89 1.99
C HIS A 77 9.85 -1.04 1.94
N TYR A 78 10.41 -1.16 0.73
CA TYR A 78 11.84 -1.34 0.52
C TYR A 78 12.59 0.01 0.50
N LEU A 79 12.00 1.07 -0.04
CA LEU A 79 12.58 2.42 -0.01
C LEU A 79 12.68 2.94 1.41
N HIS A 80 11.66 2.72 2.25
CA HIS A 80 11.69 3.09 3.65
C HIS A 80 12.81 2.35 4.40
N MET A 81 12.97 1.04 4.14
CA MET A 81 13.96 0.21 4.81
C MET A 81 15.39 0.48 4.35
N CYS A 82 15.61 0.62 3.04
CA CYS A 82 16.94 0.64 2.43
C CYS A 82 17.44 2.04 2.08
N VAL A 83 16.54 3.02 1.92
CA VAL A 83 16.87 4.37 1.44
C VAL A 83 16.50 5.40 2.50
N TRP A 84 15.21 5.72 2.67
CA TRP A 84 14.76 6.90 3.42
C TRP A 84 15.04 6.84 4.92
N ASN A 85 14.95 5.66 5.53
CA ASN A 85 15.16 5.46 6.97
C ASN A 85 16.19 4.36 7.24
N SER A 86 17.13 4.20 6.31
CA SER A 86 18.17 3.19 6.33
C SER A 86 18.94 3.12 7.66
N SER A 87 19.33 4.26 8.23
CA SER A 87 20.02 4.35 9.53
C SER A 87 19.17 3.92 10.72
N PHE A 88 17.83 4.02 10.62
CA PHE A 88 16.93 3.50 11.65
C PHE A 88 16.83 1.97 11.60
N TRP A 89 16.88 1.38 10.41
CA TRP A 89 16.78 -0.08 10.23
C TRP A 89 18.09 -0.82 10.47
N GLU A 90 19.23 -0.18 10.22
CA GLU A 90 20.55 -0.79 10.34
C GLU A 90 20.84 -1.43 11.70
N PRO A 91 20.54 -0.82 12.87
CA PRO A 91 20.71 -1.49 14.16
C PRO A 91 19.82 -2.72 14.33
N ALA A 92 18.60 -2.69 13.79
CA ALA A 92 17.67 -3.80 13.86
C ALA A 92 18.12 -4.96 12.98
N LEU A 93 18.58 -4.67 11.76
CA LEU A 93 19.07 -5.65 10.79
C LEU A 93 20.50 -6.11 11.09
N LYS A 94 21.27 -5.36 11.89
CA LYS A 94 22.71 -5.52 12.10
C LYS A 94 23.51 -5.50 10.79
N ALA A 95 22.97 -4.85 9.78
CA ALA A 95 23.52 -4.71 8.45
C ALA A 95 22.81 -3.58 7.72
N ARG A 96 23.49 -3.00 6.73
CA ARG A 96 22.96 -2.09 5.74
C ARG A 96 22.48 -2.88 4.53
N TRP A 97 21.24 -2.65 4.12
CA TRP A 97 20.68 -3.20 2.89
C TRP A 97 20.62 -2.11 1.83
N LEU A 98 21.38 -2.27 0.75
CA LEU A 98 21.40 -1.34 -0.38
C LEU A 98 20.45 -1.83 -1.46
N LEU A 99 19.33 -1.14 -1.64
CA LEU A 99 18.39 -1.44 -2.71
C LEU A 99 19.00 -0.98 -4.04
N LYS A 100 19.35 -1.93 -4.90
CA LYS A 100 20.02 -1.67 -6.19
C LYS A 100 19.00 -1.44 -7.29
N GLU A 101 17.98 -2.28 -7.37
CA GLU A 101 17.00 -2.28 -8.45
C GLU A 101 15.61 -2.67 -7.94
N ILE A 102 14.60 -1.99 -8.50
CA ILE A 102 13.21 -2.40 -8.45
C ILE A 102 12.77 -2.72 -9.89
N ASN A 103 12.42 -3.97 -10.15
CA ASN A 103 11.99 -4.44 -11.46
C ASN A 103 10.49 -4.77 -11.46
N TYR A 104 9.71 -4.09 -12.28
CA TYR A 104 8.27 -4.32 -12.42
C TYR A 104 7.98 -5.35 -13.52
N ILE A 105 7.16 -6.35 -13.21
CA ILE A 105 6.64 -7.28 -14.23
C ILE A 105 5.28 -6.78 -14.71
N ILE A 106 5.23 -6.44 -15.99
CA ILE A 106 4.09 -5.79 -16.62
C ILE A 106 3.66 -6.64 -17.82
N ASP A 107 2.38 -7.01 -17.86
CA ASP A 107 1.85 -7.80 -18.96
C ASP A 107 1.94 -7.02 -20.29
N SER A 108 2.18 -7.75 -21.38
CA SER A 108 2.50 -7.15 -22.68
C SER A 108 1.33 -6.36 -23.27
N ASP A 109 0.10 -6.79 -23.01
CA ASP A 109 -1.14 -6.09 -23.36
C ASP A 109 -1.24 -4.74 -22.66
N VAL A 110 -0.95 -4.66 -21.36
CA VAL A 110 -0.90 -3.41 -20.59
C VAL A 110 0.10 -2.44 -21.20
N LEU A 111 1.32 -2.90 -21.53
CA LEU A 111 2.33 -2.04 -22.17
C LEU A 111 1.85 -1.52 -23.53
N ILE A 112 1.19 -2.37 -24.33
CA ILE A 112 0.62 -1.98 -25.63
C ILE A 112 -0.47 -0.94 -25.44
N GLU A 113 -1.34 -1.09 -24.44
CA GLU A 113 -2.42 -0.14 -24.14
C GLU A 113 -1.89 1.22 -23.66
N LEU A 114 -0.92 1.24 -22.75
CA LEU A 114 -0.26 2.47 -22.32
C LEU A 114 0.36 3.21 -23.51
N HIS A 115 1.06 2.47 -24.39
CA HIS A 115 1.66 3.04 -25.59
C HIS A 115 0.61 3.59 -26.58
N LYS A 116 -0.49 2.87 -26.81
CA LYS A 116 -1.60 3.31 -27.68
C LYS A 116 -2.23 4.60 -27.16
N ASN A 117 -2.41 4.71 -25.85
CA ASN A 117 -3.03 5.86 -25.20
C ASN A 117 -2.04 6.98 -24.85
N LYS A 118 -0.75 6.85 -25.21
CA LYS A 118 0.31 7.82 -24.91
C LYS A 118 0.45 8.14 -23.43
N ILE A 119 0.23 7.12 -22.58
CA ILE A 119 0.37 7.25 -21.13
C ILE A 119 1.81 6.91 -20.75
N PRO A 120 2.55 7.85 -20.11
CA PRO A 120 3.90 7.56 -19.64
C PRO A 120 3.90 6.44 -18.61
N LEU A 121 4.85 5.50 -18.74
CA LEU A 121 4.92 4.36 -17.83
C LEU A 121 5.19 4.79 -16.39
N ASP A 122 6.07 5.77 -16.16
CA ASP A 122 6.35 6.27 -14.81
C ASP A 122 5.12 6.89 -14.15
N PHE A 123 4.27 7.57 -14.93
CA PHE A 123 3.00 8.11 -14.48
C PHE A 123 2.02 6.98 -14.14
N ALA A 124 1.89 5.98 -15.03
CA ALA A 124 1.02 4.84 -14.81
C ALA A 124 1.41 4.05 -13.54
N LEU A 125 2.70 3.80 -13.33
CA LEU A 125 3.20 3.10 -12.14
C LEU A 125 2.84 3.81 -10.83
N LYS A 126 2.82 5.16 -10.83
CA LYS A 126 2.52 5.95 -9.62
C LYS A 126 1.03 6.03 -9.31
N TYR A 127 0.18 6.07 -10.33
CA TYR A 127 -1.21 6.49 -10.16
C TYR A 127 -2.25 5.46 -10.57
N TYR A 128 -1.90 4.43 -11.36
CA TYR A 128 -2.86 3.45 -11.85
C TYR A 128 -2.71 2.10 -11.13
N LYS A 129 -3.86 1.47 -10.89
CA LYS A 129 -3.94 0.09 -10.38
C LYS A 129 -3.88 -0.91 -11.53
N GLY A 130 -3.38 -2.11 -11.25
CA GLY A 130 -3.33 -3.21 -12.20
C GLY A 130 -2.25 -3.09 -13.28
N ILE A 131 -1.36 -2.09 -13.21
CA ILE A 131 -0.27 -1.95 -14.18
C ILE A 131 0.78 -3.04 -13.97
N VAL A 132 1.16 -3.29 -12.72
CA VAL A 132 2.20 -4.24 -12.37
C VAL A 132 1.56 -5.47 -11.77
N ARG A 133 1.91 -6.64 -12.28
CA ARG A 133 1.43 -7.94 -11.79
C ARG A 133 2.18 -8.37 -10.52
N GLU A 134 3.49 -8.29 -10.58
CA GLU A 134 4.43 -8.59 -9.50
C GLU A 134 5.69 -7.75 -9.69
N PHE A 135 6.53 -7.66 -8.66
CA PHE A 135 7.78 -6.94 -8.75
C PHE A 135 8.90 -7.68 -8.02
N GLY A 136 10.11 -7.47 -8.54
CA GLY A 136 11.36 -7.99 -7.99
C GLY A 136 12.16 -6.86 -7.38
N VAL A 137 12.70 -7.07 -6.19
CA VAL A 137 13.68 -6.18 -5.58
C VAL A 137 15.03 -6.87 -5.44
N PHE A 138 16.07 -6.14 -5.81
CA PHE A 138 17.45 -6.62 -5.80
C PHE A 138 18.25 -5.77 -4.82
N ILE A 139 18.80 -6.42 -3.80
CA ILE A 139 19.42 -5.77 -2.65
C ILE A 139 20.80 -6.37 -2.41
N GLU A 140 21.73 -5.54 -1.94
CA GLU A 140 23.05 -5.96 -1.48
C GLU A 140 23.17 -5.76 0.04
N VAL A 141 23.69 -6.77 0.75
CA VAL A 141 23.88 -6.74 2.21
C VAL A 141 25.31 -6.34 2.56
N HIS A 142 25.46 -5.34 3.42
CA HIS A 142 26.74 -4.87 3.92
C HIS A 142 26.73 -4.79 5.45
N HIS A 143 27.76 -5.31 6.11
CA HIS A 143 27.86 -5.30 7.58
C HIS A 143 28.50 -4.05 8.14
N ASN A 144 29.30 -3.34 7.33
CA ASN A 144 30.06 -2.14 7.75
C ASN A 144 30.02 -1.04 6.68
N TYR A 145 28.83 -0.72 6.17
CA TYR A 145 28.69 0.26 5.10
C TYR A 145 28.90 1.69 5.60
N THR A 146 29.81 2.42 4.95
CA THR A 146 30.08 3.84 5.24
C THR A 146 29.87 4.74 4.01
N GLY A 147 29.24 4.21 2.96
CA GLY A 147 29.01 4.96 1.72
C GLY A 147 27.75 5.82 1.77
N GLU A 148 27.46 6.48 0.66
CA GLU A 148 26.28 7.34 0.50
C GLU A 148 24.99 6.53 0.30
N GLU A 149 23.85 7.18 0.55
CA GLU A 149 22.56 6.61 0.19
C GLU A 149 22.38 6.58 -1.33
N LEU A 150 22.12 5.38 -1.87
CA LEU A 150 21.90 5.18 -3.29
C LEU A 150 20.41 5.07 -3.58
N GLN A 151 19.93 5.81 -4.58
CA GLN A 151 18.61 5.60 -5.13
C GLN A 151 18.62 4.35 -6.03
N PRO A 152 17.65 3.45 -5.91
CA PRO A 152 17.59 2.28 -6.76
C PRO A 152 17.23 2.69 -8.19
N ILE A 153 17.76 1.93 -9.15
CA ILE A 153 17.24 2.02 -10.51
C ILE A 153 15.87 1.36 -10.58
N LYS A 154 14.99 1.91 -11.42
CA LYS A 154 13.68 1.35 -11.70
C LYS A 154 13.68 0.77 -13.10
N THR A 155 13.31 -0.49 -13.24
CA THR A 155 13.25 -1.20 -14.51
C THR A 155 11.91 -1.91 -14.68
N PHE A 156 11.58 -2.30 -15.89
CA PHE A 156 10.42 -3.13 -16.18
C PHE A 156 10.77 -4.24 -17.17
N ALA A 157 10.03 -5.34 -17.10
CA ALA A 157 10.09 -6.46 -18.02
C ALA A 157 8.71 -7.11 -18.15
N VAL A 158 8.51 -7.93 -19.20
CA VAL A 158 7.28 -8.71 -19.37
C VAL A 158 7.29 -10.02 -18.56
N GLU A 159 8.49 -10.50 -18.22
CA GLU A 159 8.73 -11.73 -17.44
C GLU A 159 10.03 -11.57 -16.64
N ARG A 160 10.23 -12.39 -15.60
CA ARG A 160 11.38 -12.28 -14.69
C ARG A 160 12.73 -12.47 -15.38
N SER A 161 12.80 -13.41 -16.32
CA SER A 161 14.00 -13.76 -17.09
C SER A 161 14.15 -12.95 -18.38
N ALA A 162 13.16 -12.13 -18.73
CA ALA A 162 13.21 -11.31 -19.92
C ALA A 162 14.18 -10.13 -19.76
N LYS A 163 14.54 -9.53 -20.89
CA LYS A 163 15.33 -8.30 -20.90
C LYS A 163 14.60 -7.21 -20.11
N ARG A 164 15.33 -6.58 -19.18
CA ARG A 164 14.86 -5.44 -18.40
C ARG A 164 15.11 -4.14 -19.14
N TYR A 165 14.17 -3.22 -19.04
CA TYR A 165 14.23 -1.89 -19.64
C TYR A 165 14.13 -0.83 -18.55
N PRO A 166 14.93 0.25 -18.58
CA PRO A 166 14.82 1.31 -17.59
C PRO A 166 13.45 2.00 -17.68
N VAL A 167 12.82 2.26 -16.55
CA VAL A 167 11.67 3.16 -16.47
C VAL A 167 12.20 4.57 -16.64
N LYS A 168 11.86 5.22 -17.75
CA LYS A 168 12.22 6.62 -17.98
C LYS A 168 11.43 7.48 -17.02
N ILE A 169 12.11 8.02 -16.01
CA ILE A 169 11.57 9.11 -15.21
C ILE A 169 11.76 10.36 -16.07
N PRO A 170 10.69 11.11 -16.40
CA PRO A 170 10.83 12.43 -16.99
C PRO A 170 11.78 13.21 -16.08
N SER A 171 12.96 13.57 -16.59
CA SER A 171 14.01 14.26 -15.83
C SER A 171 13.35 15.37 -15.05
N ASP A 172 13.35 15.26 -13.70
CA ASP A 172 12.58 16.07 -12.75
C ASP A 172 11.86 17.17 -13.49
N ALA A 173 10.67 16.84 -14.04
CA ALA A 173 9.96 17.74 -14.94
C ALA A 173 9.90 19.04 -14.17
N ASN A 174 10.78 20.00 -14.54
CA ASN A 174 11.22 21.09 -13.67
C ASN A 174 9.92 21.67 -13.17
N VAL A 175 9.54 21.36 -11.92
CA VAL A 175 8.23 21.73 -11.41
C VAL A 175 8.41 23.20 -11.17
N ASN A 176 8.25 23.95 -12.25
CA ASN A 176 8.48 25.36 -12.27
C ASN A 176 7.47 25.90 -11.29
N SER A 177 7.90 26.81 -10.41
CA SER A 177 7.00 27.46 -9.48
C SER A 177 5.78 28.04 -10.20
N SER A 178 5.92 28.41 -11.48
CA SER A 178 4.82 28.73 -12.40
C SER A 178 3.80 27.59 -12.56
N ASP A 179 4.23 26.37 -12.87
CA ASP A 179 3.32 25.23 -13.11
C ASP A 179 2.63 24.79 -11.82
N LEU A 180 3.36 24.79 -10.70
CA LEU A 180 2.77 24.52 -9.40
C LEU A 180 1.76 25.59 -9.00
N ASN A 181 2.07 26.87 -9.22
CA ASN A 181 1.13 27.96 -8.97
C ASN A 181 -0.09 27.90 -9.90
N ASN A 182 0.08 27.50 -11.15
CA ASN A 182 -1.02 27.29 -12.08
C ASN A 182 -1.90 26.11 -11.63
N ALA A 183 -1.30 25.02 -11.17
CA ALA A 183 -2.02 23.91 -10.57
C ALA A 183 -2.78 24.37 -9.31
N PHE A 184 -2.13 25.10 -8.40
CA PHE A 184 -2.80 25.65 -7.22
C PHE A 184 -3.94 26.57 -7.60
N LYS A 185 -3.77 27.47 -8.58
CA LYS A 185 -4.86 28.30 -9.09
C LYS A 185 -6.00 27.47 -9.64
N TRP A 186 -5.71 26.43 -10.42
CA TRP A 186 -6.71 25.55 -11.00
C TRP A 186 -7.49 24.75 -9.93
N PHE A 187 -6.79 24.16 -8.97
CA PHE A 187 -7.41 23.43 -7.85
C PHE A 187 -8.14 24.37 -6.87
N SER A 188 -7.67 25.61 -6.72
CA SER A 188 -8.28 26.63 -5.84
C SER A 188 -9.37 27.44 -6.52
N SER A 189 -9.44 27.43 -7.86
CA SER A 189 -10.57 27.95 -8.61
C SER A 189 -11.72 26.93 -8.51
N TRP A 190 -12.47 27.03 -7.42
CA TRP A 190 -13.78 26.39 -7.26
C TRP A 190 -14.83 26.96 -8.25
N GLU A 191 -14.52 26.96 -9.55
CA GLU A 191 -15.50 27.14 -10.63
C GLU A 191 -15.55 25.93 -11.58
N VAL A 192 -14.66 24.93 -11.43
CA VAL A 192 -14.69 23.70 -12.24
C VAL A 192 -15.80 22.72 -11.82
N GLY A 193 -16.63 23.08 -10.83
CA GLY A 193 -17.77 22.28 -10.35
C GLY A 193 -19.17 22.74 -10.79
N GLN A 194 -19.32 23.86 -11.52
CA GLN A 194 -20.65 24.34 -11.94
C GLN A 194 -21.00 24.09 -13.42
N GLN A 195 -20.13 23.47 -14.21
CA GLN A 195 -20.38 23.26 -15.65
C GLN A 195 -20.46 21.80 -16.12
N LEU A 196 -20.62 20.82 -15.23
CA LEU A 196 -21.08 19.47 -15.61
C LEU A 196 -22.54 19.18 -15.26
N PHE A 197 -23.26 20.17 -14.72
CA PHE A 197 -24.72 20.23 -14.77
C PHE A 197 -25.09 21.64 -15.19
N PRO A 198 -25.62 21.88 -16.40
CA PRO A 198 -26.22 23.17 -16.66
C PRO A 198 -27.35 23.35 -15.64
N LEU A 199 -27.26 24.40 -14.82
CA LEU A 199 -28.45 24.89 -14.13
C LEU A 199 -29.50 25.14 -15.22
N PRO A 200 -30.73 24.62 -15.09
CA PRO A 200 -31.76 24.90 -16.08
C PRO A 200 -31.94 26.42 -16.18
N PRO A 201 -32.18 26.97 -17.38
CA PRO A 201 -32.50 28.38 -17.50
C PRO A 201 -33.70 28.69 -16.61
N THR A 202 -33.66 29.84 -15.93
CA THR A 202 -34.84 30.40 -15.25
C THR A 202 -36.05 30.25 -16.17
N PRO A 203 -37.14 29.60 -15.72
CA PRO A 203 -38.22 29.23 -16.60
C PRO A 203 -38.90 30.50 -17.14
N PRO A 204 -39.34 30.48 -18.42
CA PRO A 204 -40.31 31.44 -18.88
C PRO A 204 -41.56 31.35 -18.01
N GLU A 205 -42.12 32.51 -17.73
CA GLU A 205 -43.38 32.73 -17.05
C GLU A 205 -44.53 32.10 -17.84
N GLU A 206 -44.69 30.77 -17.76
CA GLU A 206 -45.90 30.00 -18.14
C GLU A 206 -45.69 28.51 -17.74
N LEU A 207 -46.41 28.05 -16.71
CA LEU A 207 -46.34 26.70 -16.14
C LEU A 207 -47.01 25.64 -17.05
N PRO A 208 -46.31 24.56 -17.47
CA PRO A 208 -46.91 23.28 -17.80
C PRO A 208 -46.92 22.36 -16.56
N SER A 209 -48.05 21.69 -16.30
CA SER A 209 -48.42 21.06 -15.04
C SER A 209 -47.80 19.67 -14.75
N GLU A 210 -46.53 19.41 -15.05
CA GLU A 210 -45.96 18.06 -14.86
C GLU A 210 -44.53 18.06 -14.31
N LEU A 211 -44.39 18.44 -13.03
CA LEU A 211 -43.27 17.99 -12.18
C LEU A 211 -43.81 17.88 -10.74
N GLN A 212 -44.70 16.92 -10.51
CA GLN A 212 -44.95 16.44 -9.14
C GLN A 212 -43.90 15.38 -8.82
N PRO A 213 -43.09 15.55 -7.75
CA PRO A 213 -42.23 14.46 -7.28
C PRO A 213 -43.10 13.24 -6.99
N ASN A 214 -42.65 12.05 -7.41
CA ASN A 214 -43.37 10.81 -7.20
C ASN A 214 -43.61 10.61 -5.70
N GLN A 215 -44.84 10.83 -5.21
CA GLN A 215 -45.18 10.83 -3.78
C GLN A 215 -44.73 9.53 -3.09
N ALA A 216 -44.77 8.41 -3.82
CA ALA A 216 -44.31 7.12 -3.33
C ALA A 216 -42.81 7.08 -2.97
N GLU A 217 -41.96 7.82 -3.67
CA GLU A 217 -40.52 7.84 -3.43
C GLU A 217 -40.17 8.70 -2.20
N VAL A 218 -40.87 9.82 -2.04
CA VAL A 218 -40.74 10.69 -0.85
C VAL A 218 -41.23 9.96 0.40
N GLU A 219 -42.37 9.27 0.32
CA GLU A 219 -42.90 8.44 1.41
C GLU A 219 -41.96 7.26 1.75
N GLY A 220 -41.34 6.66 0.73
CA GLY A 220 -40.34 5.61 0.90
C GLY A 220 -39.10 6.09 1.67
N LEU A 221 -38.54 7.23 1.28
CA LEU A 221 -37.39 7.83 1.96
C LEU A 221 -37.71 8.29 3.39
N GLN A 222 -38.91 8.86 3.61
CA GLN A 222 -39.36 9.23 4.94
C GLN A 222 -39.53 8.02 5.86
N SER A 223 -40.10 6.93 5.34
CA SER A 223 -40.26 5.67 6.08
C SER A 223 -38.91 5.06 6.44
N GLN A 224 -37.95 5.08 5.51
CA GLN A 224 -36.60 4.58 5.74
C GLN A 224 -35.84 5.41 6.79
N LEU A 225 -36.01 6.73 6.77
CA LEU A 225 -35.42 7.63 7.77
C LEU A 225 -35.97 7.33 9.17
N GLN A 226 -37.29 7.19 9.30
CA GLN A 226 -37.95 6.87 10.57
C GLN A 226 -37.51 5.51 11.11
N TYR A 227 -37.42 4.49 10.25
CA TYR A 227 -36.92 3.17 10.63
C TYR A 227 -35.49 3.23 11.16
N THR A 228 -34.60 3.94 10.47
CA THR A 228 -33.21 4.08 10.87
C THR A 228 -33.08 4.82 12.21
N GLN A 229 -33.90 5.86 12.43
CA GLN A 229 -33.94 6.59 13.70
C GLN A 229 -34.42 5.70 14.85
N ALA A 230 -35.45 4.87 14.63
CA ALA A 230 -35.94 3.92 15.65
C ALA A 230 -34.88 2.88 16.02
N GLN A 231 -34.16 2.33 15.03
CA GLN A 231 -33.07 1.39 15.27
C GLN A 231 -31.92 2.03 16.08
N LEU A 232 -31.56 3.28 15.77
CA LEU A 232 -30.52 3.99 16.48
C LEU A 232 -30.91 4.19 17.96
N GLN A 233 -32.14 4.62 18.22
CA GLN A 233 -32.65 4.79 19.58
C GLN A 233 -32.67 3.46 20.35
N GLN A 234 -33.06 2.36 19.70
CA GLN A 234 -33.05 1.03 20.30
C GLN A 234 -31.62 0.57 20.64
N ALA A 235 -30.66 0.75 19.72
CA ALA A 235 -29.26 0.42 19.95
C ALA A 235 -28.68 1.24 21.12
N GLN A 236 -29.00 2.54 21.19
CA GLN A 236 -28.60 3.40 22.30
C GLN A 236 -29.19 2.94 23.63
N ALA A 237 -30.46 2.55 23.65
CA ALA A 237 -31.12 2.03 24.86
C ALA A 237 -30.49 0.71 25.33
N VAL A 238 -30.14 -0.19 24.40
CA VAL A 238 -29.45 -1.45 24.71
C VAL A 238 -28.07 -1.18 25.28
N ILE A 239 -27.28 -0.29 24.69
CA ILE A 239 -25.96 0.09 25.20
C ILE A 239 -26.08 0.68 26.61
N ALA A 240 -27.03 1.60 26.82
CA ALA A 240 -27.27 2.20 28.14
C ALA A 240 -27.71 1.16 29.18
N ALA A 241 -28.50 0.16 28.80
CA ALA A 241 -28.88 -0.94 29.66
C ALA A 241 -27.68 -1.85 29.98
N MET A 242 -26.86 -2.19 28.97
CA MET A 242 -25.64 -2.97 29.14
C MET A 242 -24.66 -2.29 30.09
N GLN A 243 -24.48 -0.97 29.98
CA GLN A 243 -23.60 -0.18 30.85
C GLN A 243 -24.01 -0.22 32.34
N LYS A 244 -25.29 -0.46 32.62
CA LYS A 244 -25.79 -0.59 34.00
C LYS A 244 -25.58 -1.98 34.59
N THR A 245 -25.24 -2.98 33.77
CA THR A 245 -25.04 -4.37 34.23
C THR A 245 -23.75 -4.52 35.06
N LYS A 246 -23.76 -5.48 35.98
CA LYS A 246 -22.57 -5.81 36.80
C LYS A 246 -21.39 -6.27 35.94
N PHE A 247 -21.68 -6.97 34.84
CA PHE A 247 -20.66 -7.46 33.90
C PHE A 247 -19.92 -6.30 33.21
N TRP A 248 -20.64 -5.26 32.78
CA TRP A 248 -20.02 -4.11 32.14
C TRP A 248 -19.15 -3.30 33.10
N LYS A 249 -19.62 -3.09 34.34
CA LYS A 249 -18.82 -2.45 35.40
C LYS A 249 -17.55 -3.24 35.72
N LEU A 250 -17.62 -4.57 35.74
CA LEU A 250 -16.47 -5.45 35.93
C LEU A 250 -15.47 -5.34 34.77
N ARG A 251 -15.97 -5.30 33.54
CA ARG A 251 -15.15 -5.10 32.33
C ARG A 251 -14.45 -3.75 32.32
N GLU A 252 -15.13 -2.66 32.71
CA GLU A 252 -14.52 -1.34 32.82
C GLU A 252 -13.44 -1.29 33.91
N ALA A 253 -13.69 -1.92 35.06
CA ALA A 253 -12.69 -2.05 36.13
C ALA A 253 -11.47 -2.84 35.65
N TRP A 254 -11.66 -3.94 34.93
CA TRP A 254 -10.57 -4.75 34.36
C TRP A 254 -9.78 -3.98 33.30
N LEU A 255 -10.43 -3.22 32.42
CA LEU A 255 -9.76 -2.38 31.43
C LEU A 255 -8.93 -1.26 32.08
N LYS A 256 -9.42 -0.66 33.17
CA LYS A 256 -8.67 0.32 33.96
C LYS A 256 -7.46 -0.32 34.66
N PHE A 257 -7.65 -1.48 35.28
CA PHE A 257 -6.58 -2.24 35.94
C PHE A 257 -5.48 -2.65 34.94
N LYS A 258 -5.85 -3.15 33.75
CA LYS A 258 -4.91 -3.52 32.70
C LYS A 258 -4.09 -2.31 32.19
N LYS A 259 -4.68 -1.11 32.13
CA LYS A 259 -3.97 0.12 31.78
C LYS A 259 -2.94 0.55 32.82
N VAL A 260 -3.15 0.21 34.10
CA VAL A 260 -2.21 0.53 35.18
C VAL A 260 -1.03 -0.45 35.19
N ILE A 261 -1.28 -1.73 34.91
CA ILE A 261 -0.25 -2.78 34.92
C ILE A 261 0.58 -2.79 33.63
N GLY A 262 0.00 -2.39 32.49
CA GLY A 262 0.71 -2.26 31.23
C GLY A 262 1.62 -1.03 31.11
N LYS A 263 1.91 -0.33 32.21
CA LYS A 263 2.82 0.83 32.29
C LYS A 263 4.00 0.62 33.26
N SER A 264 4.27 -0.62 33.67
CA SER A 264 5.51 -1.00 34.37
C SER A 264 6.35 -1.92 33.50
#